data_AF-A0A1L6HXA9-F1
#
_entry.id   AF-A0A1L6HXA9-F1
#
_cell.length_a   1.000
_cell.length_b   1.000
_cell.length_c   1.000
_cell.angle_alpha   90.00
_cell.angle_beta   90.00
_cell.angle_gamma   90.00
#
_symmetry.space_group_name_H-M   'P 1'
#
loop_
_entity.id
_entity.type
_entity.pdbx_description
1 polymer ?
#
loop_
_entity_poly.entity_id
_entity_poly.type
_entity_poly.pdbx_seq_one_letter_code
_entity_poly.pdbx_strand_id
1 'polypeptide(L)'
;MQHTKPIETRATMRGTLRMIAVALVVAGATIAPTAHAQGNAVKELAAPPPIQLPLKPSAGYAKFPRYAGMLGSRQIVLRLGPKTDDPSGVHGEYQFTDNGEVILIAGDRTDDTLEVEESNDGTHITGNWVGKFAADGTLTGERMNVDDSNPQEFDLRPLAAGAAIPPPAAPAAASAPAAAAPATPTAPTPSDQRGGAQSGGQAVNGVSNLRTAE
;
A
#
# COMPACT_ATOMS: atom_id res chain seq x y z
N MET A 1 -67.75 10.38 2.57
CA MET A 1 -67.27 9.59 1.40
C MET A 1 -65.91 9.04 1.83
N GLN A 2 -65.72 7.74 2.06
CA GLN A 2 -65.47 6.69 1.05
C GLN A 2 -64.26 7.05 0.15
N HIS A 3 -63.23 6.22 -0.10
CA HIS A 3 -62.95 4.82 0.29
C HIS A 3 -61.42 4.52 0.17
N THR A 4 -60.81 3.97 1.23
CA THR A 4 -59.95 2.75 1.29
C THR A 4 -58.88 2.40 0.20
N LYS A 5 -57.61 2.37 0.67
CA LYS A 5 -56.50 1.40 0.40
C LYS A 5 -55.62 1.42 -0.88
N PRO A 6 -54.37 0.90 -0.78
CA PRO A 6 -53.34 0.90 -1.85
C PRO A 6 -53.34 -0.40 -2.68
N ILE A 7 -52.49 -0.43 -3.73
CA ILE A 7 -52.25 -1.62 -4.56
C ILE A 7 -50.74 -1.91 -4.63
N GLU A 8 -50.31 -3.01 -3.99
CA GLU A 8 -49.16 -3.79 -4.45
C GLU A 8 -49.62 -4.77 -5.53
N THR A 9 -48.75 -5.10 -6.50
CA THR A 9 -48.84 -6.34 -7.28
C THR A 9 -47.41 -6.74 -7.66
N ARG A 10 -46.75 -7.57 -6.84
CA ARG A 10 -46.66 -9.04 -6.94
C ARG A 10 -45.99 -9.57 -8.23
N ALA A 11 -44.88 -10.26 -8.00
CA ALA A 11 -44.25 -11.15 -8.97
C ALA A 11 -45.04 -12.46 -9.15
N THR A 12 -45.14 -12.94 -10.39
CA THR A 12 -45.25 -14.36 -10.78
C THR A 12 -44.88 -14.42 -12.27
N MET A 13 -44.20 -15.44 -12.78
CA MET A 13 -44.82 -16.72 -13.13
C MET A 13 -43.84 -17.90 -13.05
N ARG A 14 -44.38 -19.04 -12.61
CA ARG A 14 -43.76 -20.37 -12.79
C ARG A 14 -44.25 -20.97 -14.10
N GLY A 15 -43.35 -21.52 -14.91
CA GLY A 15 -43.68 -22.48 -15.96
C GLY A 15 -43.41 -23.90 -15.46
N THR A 16 -44.36 -24.82 -15.57
CA THR A 16 -44.20 -26.24 -15.21
C THR A 16 -45.26 -27.08 -15.97
N LEU A 17 -45.06 -28.40 -16.05
CA LEU A 17 -45.91 -29.46 -16.65
C LEU A 17 -45.65 -29.74 -18.17
N ARG A 18 -45.62 -31.00 -18.67
CA ARG A 18 -45.63 -32.36 -18.04
C ARG A 18 -45.47 -33.51 -19.08
N MET A 19 -44.97 -34.68 -18.63
CA MET A 19 -45.32 -36.09 -19.06
C MET A 19 -44.98 -36.47 -20.54
N ILE A 20 -44.90 -37.73 -21.05
CA ILE A 20 -45.04 -39.15 -20.60
C ILE A 20 -44.31 -40.04 -21.68
N ALA A 21 -43.90 -41.32 -21.55
CA ALA A 21 -43.35 -42.15 -20.46
C ALA A 21 -42.96 -43.58 -20.98
N VAL A 22 -42.00 -44.26 -20.31
CA VAL A 22 -41.79 -45.75 -20.16
C VAL A 22 -41.64 -46.66 -21.40
N ALA A 23 -40.52 -47.44 -21.47
CA ALA A 23 -40.50 -48.92 -21.67
C ALA A 23 -39.08 -49.60 -21.67
N LEU A 24 -38.64 -50.08 -20.49
CA LEU A 24 -38.10 -51.42 -20.15
C LEU A 24 -37.33 -52.37 -21.16
N VAL A 25 -36.16 -52.91 -20.69
CA VAL A 25 -35.56 -54.28 -20.84
C VAL A 25 -34.17 -54.47 -21.54
N VAL A 26 -33.14 -54.66 -20.67
CA VAL A 26 -32.03 -55.68 -20.66
C VAL A 26 -31.07 -55.88 -21.85
N ALA A 27 -29.77 -55.66 -21.59
CA ALA A 27 -28.65 -56.58 -21.90
C ALA A 27 -27.42 -56.24 -21.02
N GLY A 28 -26.58 -57.23 -20.68
CA GLY A 28 -25.55 -57.10 -19.63
C GLY A 28 -24.23 -56.44 -20.06
N ALA A 29 -23.67 -55.62 -19.18
CA ALA A 29 -22.31 -55.07 -19.32
C ALA A 29 -21.30 -55.95 -18.56
N THR A 30 -20.33 -56.51 -19.28
CA THR A 30 -19.17 -57.19 -18.69
C THR A 30 -18.26 -56.17 -18.01
N ILE A 31 -17.99 -56.36 -16.73
CA ILE A 31 -17.08 -55.50 -15.97
C ILE A 31 -15.64 -55.83 -16.39
N ALA A 32 -15.12 -55.12 -17.40
CA ALA A 32 -13.69 -55.11 -17.67
C ALA A 32 -12.99 -54.36 -16.53
N PRO A 33 -12.01 -54.96 -15.82
CA PRO A 33 -11.21 -54.21 -14.87
C PRO A 33 -10.36 -53.20 -15.65
N THR A 34 -10.68 -51.91 -15.51
CA THR A 34 -9.75 -50.85 -15.90
C THR A 34 -8.54 -50.96 -15.00
N ALA A 35 -7.48 -51.58 -15.52
CA ALA A 35 -6.16 -51.54 -14.92
C ALA A 35 -5.68 -50.09 -14.96
N HIS A 36 -6.06 -49.30 -13.96
CA HIS A 36 -5.49 -47.99 -13.72
C HIS A 36 -4.00 -48.19 -13.55
N ALA A 37 -3.23 -47.71 -14.53
CA ALA A 37 -1.80 -47.66 -14.42
C ALA A 37 -1.48 -46.80 -13.19
N GLN A 38 -1.08 -47.45 -12.09
CA GLN A 38 -0.63 -46.79 -10.87
C GLN A 38 0.74 -46.15 -11.17
N GLY A 39 0.69 -45.03 -11.88
CA GLY A 39 1.82 -44.21 -12.26
C GLY A 39 2.45 -43.60 -11.02
N ASN A 40 3.29 -44.36 -10.33
CA ASN A 40 4.41 -43.84 -9.54
C ASN A 40 4.09 -42.69 -8.58
N ALA A 41 2.99 -42.76 -7.83
CA ALA A 41 2.67 -41.77 -6.77
C ALA A 41 3.82 -41.59 -5.75
N VAL A 42 4.62 -42.65 -5.51
CA VAL A 42 5.84 -42.62 -4.69
C VAL A 42 6.95 -41.75 -5.31
N LYS A 43 6.98 -41.66 -6.65
CA LYS A 43 7.97 -40.91 -7.44
C LYS A 43 7.58 -39.45 -7.63
N GLU A 44 6.27 -39.18 -7.63
CA GLU A 44 5.71 -37.82 -7.54
C GLU A 44 5.93 -37.24 -6.12
N LEU A 45 5.70 -38.04 -5.07
CA LEU A 45 6.02 -37.69 -3.69
C LEU A 45 7.53 -37.53 -3.41
N ALA A 46 8.38 -38.13 -4.25
CA ALA A 46 9.84 -38.01 -4.18
C ALA A 46 10.43 -37.01 -5.19
N ALA A 47 9.60 -36.25 -5.91
CA ALA A 47 10.09 -35.14 -6.71
C ALA A 47 10.65 -34.05 -5.78
N PRO A 48 11.83 -33.48 -6.06
CA PRO A 48 12.27 -32.29 -5.32
C PRO A 48 11.24 -31.17 -5.53
N PRO A 49 10.99 -30.32 -4.51
CA PRO A 49 10.04 -29.23 -4.65
C PRO A 49 10.44 -28.34 -5.83
N PRO A 50 9.47 -27.82 -6.60
CA PRO A 50 9.77 -26.98 -7.76
C PRO A 50 10.59 -25.76 -7.32
N ILE A 51 11.73 -25.56 -7.99
CA ILE A 51 12.60 -24.41 -7.72
C ILE A 51 11.89 -23.17 -8.23
N GLN A 52 11.35 -22.35 -7.32
CA GLN A 52 10.90 -21.00 -7.65
C GLN A 52 12.12 -20.15 -8.00
N LEU A 53 12.13 -19.61 -9.22
CA LEU A 53 13.20 -18.76 -9.70
C LEU A 53 12.80 -17.29 -9.50
N PRO A 54 13.69 -16.40 -9.00
CA PRO A 54 13.34 -14.99 -8.79
C PRO A 54 12.82 -14.32 -10.06
N LEU A 55 11.78 -13.51 -9.90
CA LEU A 55 11.20 -12.72 -10.99
C LEU A 55 12.20 -11.66 -11.48
N LYS A 56 11.98 -11.21 -12.72
CA LYS A 56 12.77 -10.17 -13.37
C LYS A 56 11.90 -8.92 -13.58
N PRO A 57 12.47 -7.70 -13.56
CA PRO A 57 11.73 -6.48 -13.84
C PRO A 57 11.03 -6.52 -15.19
N SER A 58 9.75 -6.16 -15.21
CA SER A 58 8.95 -6.10 -16.43
C SER A 58 9.06 -4.73 -17.11
N ALA A 59 9.44 -4.73 -18.39
CA ALA A 59 9.38 -3.54 -19.22
C ALA A 59 7.96 -2.95 -19.33
N GLY A 60 6.91 -3.77 -19.13
CA GLY A 60 5.52 -3.34 -19.13
C GLY A 60 5.17 -2.38 -17.98
N TYR A 61 5.82 -2.54 -16.82
CA TYR A 61 5.61 -1.72 -15.62
C TYR A 61 6.59 -0.54 -15.52
N ALA A 62 7.64 -0.52 -16.37
CA ALA A 62 8.62 0.56 -16.40
C ALA A 62 8.02 1.97 -16.63
N LYS A 63 6.85 2.02 -17.29
CA LYS A 63 6.07 3.23 -17.60
C LYS A 63 5.24 3.78 -16.44
N PHE A 64 5.04 3.02 -15.36
CA PHE A 64 4.13 3.40 -14.28
C PHE A 64 4.74 4.41 -13.29
N PRO A 65 3.90 5.20 -12.60
CA PRO A 65 4.30 5.98 -11.43
C PRO A 65 5.16 5.16 -10.47
N ARG A 66 6.26 5.76 -10.02
CA ARG A 66 7.19 5.17 -9.06
C ARG A 66 6.89 5.72 -7.68
N TYR A 67 6.95 4.84 -6.68
CA TYR A 67 6.96 5.20 -5.28
C TYR A 67 8.19 4.57 -4.64
N ALA A 68 8.87 5.28 -3.73
CA ALA A 68 10.06 4.79 -3.06
C ALA A 68 9.98 5.07 -1.56
N GLY A 69 10.46 4.12 -0.76
CA GLY A 69 10.39 4.22 0.70
C GLY A 69 10.57 2.86 1.36
N MET A 70 10.11 2.74 2.60
CA MET A 70 10.34 1.55 3.43
C MET A 70 9.15 0.60 3.39
N LEU A 71 9.43 -0.70 3.36
CA LEU A 71 8.53 -1.80 3.68
C LEU A 71 9.17 -2.56 4.86
N GLY A 72 8.62 -2.37 6.06
CA GLY A 72 9.27 -2.75 7.31
C GLY A 72 10.69 -2.16 7.39
N SER A 73 11.70 -3.02 7.47
CA SER A 73 13.11 -2.63 7.54
C SER A 73 13.83 -2.55 6.19
N ARG A 74 13.18 -2.89 5.07
CA ARG A 74 13.81 -2.93 3.72
C ARG A 74 13.28 -1.78 2.85
N GLN A 75 14.18 -1.14 2.12
CA GLN A 75 13.79 -0.11 1.15
C GLN A 75 13.33 -0.77 -0.16
N ILE A 76 12.23 -0.28 -0.72
CA ILE A 76 11.65 -0.74 -2.00
C ILE A 76 11.42 0.42 -2.98
N VAL A 77 11.31 0.07 -4.26
CA VAL A 77 10.69 0.90 -5.29
C VAL A 77 9.48 0.17 -5.87
N LEU A 78 8.30 0.69 -5.60
CA LEU A 78 7.03 0.25 -6.18
C LEU A 78 6.79 0.97 -7.52
N ARG A 79 6.29 0.24 -8.51
CA ARG A 79 5.75 0.73 -9.79
C ARG A 79 4.31 0.26 -9.87
N LEU A 80 3.36 1.19 -9.76
CA LEU A 80 1.93 0.85 -9.71
C LEU A 80 1.13 1.71 -10.69
N GLY A 81 0.28 1.07 -11.49
CA GLY A 81 -0.59 1.76 -12.45
C GLY A 81 -1.93 1.03 -12.64
N PRO A 82 -2.88 1.66 -13.35
CA PRO A 82 -4.19 1.07 -13.59
C PRO A 82 -4.10 -0.15 -14.54
N LYS A 83 -4.97 -1.13 -14.32
CA LYS A 83 -5.28 -2.18 -15.30
C LYS A 83 -5.98 -1.55 -16.51
N THR A 84 -5.93 -2.22 -17.66
CA THR A 84 -6.51 -1.71 -18.93
C THR A 84 -7.99 -2.03 -19.11
N ASP A 85 -8.45 -3.03 -18.39
CA ASP A 85 -9.69 -3.78 -18.56
C ASP A 85 -10.64 -3.62 -17.36
N ASP A 86 -10.14 -2.98 -16.30
CA ASP A 86 -10.78 -2.83 -14.99
C ASP A 86 -10.49 -1.41 -14.45
N PRO A 87 -11.52 -0.54 -14.28
CA PRO A 87 -11.32 0.85 -13.84
C PRO A 87 -10.87 1.06 -12.40
N SER A 88 -11.19 0.14 -11.47
CA SER A 88 -10.66 0.17 -10.09
C SER A 88 -9.36 -0.61 -9.98
N GLY A 89 -9.18 -1.59 -10.87
CA GLY A 89 -8.01 -2.45 -10.90
C GLY A 89 -6.68 -1.71 -11.03
N VAL A 90 -5.71 -2.09 -10.20
CA VAL A 90 -4.30 -1.67 -10.29
C VAL A 90 -3.38 -2.88 -10.37
N HIS A 91 -2.22 -2.70 -10.99
CA HIS A 91 -1.17 -3.71 -11.06
C HIS A 91 0.24 -3.12 -11.21
N GLY A 92 1.24 -3.95 -10.98
CA GLY A 92 2.63 -3.64 -11.25
C GLY A 92 3.62 -4.56 -10.54
N GLU A 93 4.72 -3.98 -10.09
CA GLU A 93 5.79 -4.67 -9.37
C GLU A 93 6.41 -3.75 -8.33
N TYR A 94 6.98 -4.31 -7.25
CA TYR A 94 7.99 -3.62 -6.48
C TYR A 94 9.33 -4.37 -6.51
N GLN A 95 10.41 -3.62 -6.31
CA GLN A 95 11.76 -4.15 -6.27
C GLN A 95 12.44 -3.76 -4.96
N PHE A 96 13.02 -4.72 -4.26
CA PHE A 96 13.87 -4.45 -3.11
C PHE A 96 15.21 -3.84 -3.56
N THR A 97 15.64 -2.76 -2.92
CA THR A 97 16.83 -2.00 -3.36
C THR A 97 18.16 -2.60 -2.91
N ASP A 98 18.13 -3.56 -1.99
CA ASP A 98 19.31 -4.24 -1.43
C ASP A 98 19.80 -5.41 -2.30
N ASN A 99 18.88 -6.20 -2.87
CA ASN A 99 19.16 -7.40 -3.64
C ASN A 99 18.58 -7.40 -5.07
N GLY A 100 17.72 -6.45 -5.43
CA GLY A 100 17.04 -6.39 -6.74
C GLY A 100 15.93 -7.42 -6.93
N GLU A 101 15.48 -8.07 -5.86
CA GLU A 101 14.36 -9.03 -5.85
C GLU A 101 13.07 -8.32 -6.27
N VAL A 102 12.37 -8.91 -7.25
CA VAL A 102 11.14 -8.37 -7.84
C VAL A 102 9.95 -9.17 -7.36
N ILE A 103 8.91 -8.46 -6.96
CA ILE A 103 7.65 -9.02 -6.49
C ILE A 103 6.51 -8.36 -7.25
N LEU A 104 5.56 -9.15 -7.75
CA LEU A 104 4.37 -8.66 -8.45
C LEU A 104 3.32 -8.22 -7.44
N ILE A 105 2.52 -7.23 -7.83
CA ILE A 105 1.46 -6.69 -6.99
C ILE A 105 0.24 -6.32 -7.84
N ALA A 106 -0.95 -6.74 -7.43
CA ALA A 106 -2.19 -6.48 -8.18
C ALA A 106 -3.42 -6.52 -7.27
N GLY A 107 -4.46 -5.77 -7.61
CA GLY A 107 -5.71 -5.69 -6.87
C GLY A 107 -6.50 -4.48 -7.28
N ASP A 108 -7.02 -3.72 -6.32
CA ASP A 108 -7.94 -2.62 -6.53
C ASP A 108 -7.51 -1.35 -5.80
N ARG A 109 -7.92 -0.21 -6.37
CA ARG A 109 -7.88 1.10 -5.74
C ARG A 109 -9.26 1.73 -5.82
N THR A 110 -9.85 2.01 -4.65
CA THR A 110 -11.12 2.75 -4.53
C THR A 110 -10.86 4.03 -3.74
N ASP A 111 -11.15 5.18 -4.34
CA ASP A 111 -10.87 6.51 -3.78
C ASP A 111 -9.39 6.69 -3.34
N ASP A 112 -9.17 6.86 -2.04
CA ASP A 112 -7.86 6.95 -1.39
C ASP A 112 -7.28 5.59 -0.99
N THR A 113 -8.09 4.52 -0.98
CA THR A 113 -7.74 3.22 -0.40
C THR A 113 -7.21 2.25 -1.45
N LEU A 114 -6.18 1.50 -1.07
CA LEU A 114 -5.50 0.49 -1.87
C LEU A 114 -5.63 -0.87 -1.17
N GLU A 115 -6.10 -1.87 -1.90
CA GLU A 115 -6.18 -3.27 -1.46
C GLU A 115 -5.56 -4.14 -2.56
N VAL A 116 -4.38 -4.73 -2.30
CA VAL A 116 -3.63 -5.48 -3.33
C VAL A 116 -2.95 -6.72 -2.76
N GLU A 117 -2.86 -7.73 -3.60
CA GLU A 117 -2.20 -9.02 -3.34
C GLU A 117 -0.78 -9.01 -3.92
N GLU A 118 0.10 -9.72 -3.25
CA GLU A 118 1.52 -9.85 -3.53
C GLU A 118 1.85 -11.24 -4.11
N SER A 119 2.73 -11.34 -5.11
CA SER A 119 3.21 -12.63 -5.62
C SER A 119 4.69 -12.61 -5.99
N ASN A 120 5.44 -13.58 -5.44
CA ASN A 120 6.87 -13.77 -5.70
C ASN A 120 7.18 -14.64 -6.95
N ASP A 121 6.17 -15.30 -7.53
CA ASP A 121 6.32 -16.17 -8.71
C ASP A 121 5.29 -15.93 -9.83
N GLY A 122 4.30 -15.05 -9.61
CA GLY A 122 3.23 -14.72 -10.54
C GLY A 122 2.08 -15.72 -10.59
N THR A 123 2.06 -16.71 -9.69
CA THR A 123 1.05 -17.79 -9.63
C THR A 123 0.48 -18.05 -8.24
N HIS A 124 1.22 -17.73 -7.18
CA HIS A 124 0.79 -17.86 -5.78
C HIS A 124 0.78 -16.51 -5.08
N ILE A 125 -0.23 -16.27 -4.24
CA ILE A 125 -0.29 -15.09 -3.37
C ILE A 125 0.60 -15.34 -2.14
N THR A 126 1.50 -14.40 -1.83
CA THR A 126 2.46 -14.47 -0.71
C THR A 126 2.22 -13.45 0.39
N GLY A 127 1.32 -12.49 0.16
CA GLY A 127 0.94 -11.49 1.13
C GLY A 127 -0.18 -10.57 0.63
N ASN A 128 -0.77 -9.86 1.57
CA ASN A 128 -1.86 -8.91 1.36
C ASN A 128 -1.38 -7.52 1.77
N TRP A 129 -1.77 -6.48 1.05
CA TRP A 129 -1.44 -5.09 1.34
C TRP A 129 -2.73 -4.28 1.48
N VAL A 130 -2.83 -3.50 2.57
CA VAL A 130 -3.89 -2.50 2.75
C VAL A 130 -3.23 -1.15 3.01
N GLY A 131 -3.61 -0.13 2.25
CA GLY A 131 -3.00 1.20 2.38
C GLY A 131 -3.88 2.35 1.92
N LYS A 132 -3.39 3.57 2.12
CA LYS A 132 -4.05 4.82 1.74
C LYS A 132 -3.09 5.78 1.06
N PHE A 133 -3.60 6.46 0.03
CA PHE A 133 -2.96 7.58 -0.64
C PHE A 133 -3.34 8.89 0.06
N ALA A 134 -2.36 9.55 0.65
CA ALA A 134 -2.49 10.92 1.13
C ALA A 134 -2.62 11.92 -0.03
N ALA A 135 -3.07 13.14 0.27
CA ALA A 135 -3.27 14.19 -0.73
C ALA A 135 -1.98 14.67 -1.43
N ASP A 136 -0.81 14.43 -0.84
CA ASP A 136 0.51 14.66 -1.45
C ASP A 136 0.97 13.49 -2.35
N GLY A 137 0.17 12.42 -2.44
CA GLY A 137 0.46 11.20 -3.17
C GLY A 137 1.25 10.16 -2.38
N THR A 138 1.65 10.41 -1.13
CA THR A 138 2.30 9.41 -0.27
C THR A 138 1.35 8.22 -0.05
N LEU A 139 1.86 7.00 -0.20
CA LEU A 139 1.14 5.76 0.03
C LEU A 139 1.64 5.13 1.34
N THR A 140 0.78 5.03 2.35
CA THR A 140 1.10 4.40 3.66
C THR A 140 0.14 3.27 3.98
N GLY A 141 0.54 2.32 4.83
CA GLY A 141 -0.28 1.17 5.18
C GLY A 141 0.51 0.00 5.75
N GLU A 142 -0.07 -1.21 5.67
CA GLU A 142 0.54 -2.45 6.15
C GLU A 142 0.50 -3.55 5.09
N ARG A 143 1.59 -4.32 5.02
CA ARG A 143 1.71 -5.59 4.30
C ARG A 143 1.70 -6.73 5.31
N MET A 144 0.87 -7.74 5.10
CA MET A 144 0.76 -8.93 5.95
C MET A 144 0.91 -10.22 5.11
N ASN A 145 1.11 -11.34 5.77
CA ASN A 145 1.01 -12.66 5.14
C ASN A 145 -0.46 -12.98 4.78
N VAL A 146 -0.70 -14.06 4.03
CA VAL A 146 -2.05 -14.49 3.60
C VAL A 146 -2.94 -14.94 4.77
N ASP A 147 -2.34 -15.29 5.92
CA ASP A 147 -3.01 -15.62 7.18
C ASP A 147 -3.10 -14.42 8.15
N ASP A 148 -3.00 -13.20 7.61
CA ASP A 148 -2.95 -11.90 8.30
C ASP A 148 -1.82 -11.77 9.34
N SER A 149 -0.85 -12.69 9.35
CA SER A 149 0.30 -12.66 10.25
C SER A 149 1.43 -11.75 9.74
N ASN A 150 2.35 -11.39 10.65
CA ASN A 150 3.55 -10.60 10.34
C ASN A 150 3.27 -9.26 9.58
N PRO A 151 2.46 -8.35 10.16
CA PRO A 151 2.23 -7.03 9.59
C PRO A 151 3.55 -6.23 9.54
N GLN A 152 3.76 -5.55 8.41
CA GLN A 152 4.91 -4.71 8.11
C GLN A 152 4.39 -3.37 7.57
N GLU A 153 4.60 -2.30 8.34
CA GLU A 153 4.28 -0.94 7.92
C GLU A 153 5.05 -0.54 6.64
N PHE A 154 4.44 0.30 5.81
CA PHE A 154 5.12 0.98 4.71
C PHE A 154 4.81 2.48 4.65
N ASP A 155 5.79 3.27 4.21
CA ASP A 155 5.68 4.68 3.80
C ASP A 155 6.41 4.81 2.47
N LEU A 156 5.66 5.06 1.39
CA LEU A 156 6.14 5.09 0.02
C LEU A 156 5.80 6.44 -0.64
N ARG A 157 6.82 7.21 -1.01
CA ARG A 157 6.65 8.57 -1.53
C ARG A 157 6.74 8.60 -3.05
N PRO A 158 5.91 9.40 -3.76
CA PRO A 158 6.01 9.57 -5.20
C PRO A 158 7.43 9.97 -5.62
N LEU A 159 7.97 9.26 -6.61
CA LEU A 159 9.30 9.49 -7.14
C LEU A 159 9.20 9.94 -8.60
N ALA A 160 9.71 11.14 -8.87
CA ALA A 160 9.66 11.75 -10.20
C ALA A 160 10.32 10.85 -11.27
N ALA A 161 9.86 10.96 -12.52
CA ALA A 161 10.41 10.22 -13.64
C ALA A 161 11.91 10.50 -13.79
N GLY A 162 12.73 9.45 -13.87
CA GLY A 162 14.19 9.56 -13.95
C GLY A 162 14.91 9.93 -12.63
N ALA A 163 14.20 10.26 -11.55
CA ALA A 163 14.84 10.59 -10.27
C ALA A 163 15.51 9.35 -9.64
N ALA A 164 16.67 9.60 -9.02
CA ALA A 164 17.38 8.62 -8.21
C ALA A 164 16.56 8.23 -6.97
N ILE A 165 16.73 7.00 -6.51
CA ILE A 165 16.10 6.52 -5.27
C ILE A 165 16.78 7.26 -4.11
N PRO A 166 16.03 7.93 -3.21
CA PRO A 166 16.62 8.51 -2.00
C PRO A 166 17.29 7.42 -1.15
N PRO A 167 18.38 7.70 -0.41
CA PRO A 167 18.93 6.73 0.54
C PRO A 167 17.86 6.33 1.57
N PRO A 168 17.94 5.12 2.16
CA PRO A 168 17.02 4.71 3.22
C PRO A 168 17.06 5.69 4.39
N ALA A 169 16.02 6.51 4.52
CA ALA A 169 15.80 7.29 5.72
C ALA A 169 15.20 6.35 6.77
N ALA A 170 15.69 6.43 8.01
CA ALA A 170 15.00 5.81 9.13
C ALA A 170 13.55 6.33 9.16
N PRO A 171 12.55 5.48 9.50
CA PRO A 171 11.15 5.88 9.47
C PRO A 171 10.94 7.19 10.22
N ALA A 172 10.20 8.11 9.60
CA ALA A 172 9.98 9.43 10.16
C ALA A 172 9.19 9.29 11.46
N ALA A 173 9.91 9.30 12.60
CA ALA A 173 9.30 9.41 13.91
C ALA A 173 8.34 10.60 13.88
N ALA A 174 7.05 10.31 14.15
CA ALA A 174 5.95 11.24 13.94
C ALA A 174 6.33 12.64 14.40
N SER A 175 6.31 13.60 13.47
CA SER A 175 6.77 14.98 13.70
C SER A 175 6.11 15.56 14.95
N ALA A 176 6.85 15.57 16.05
CA ALA A 176 6.38 16.17 17.29
C ALA A 176 6.02 17.63 16.99
N PRO A 177 4.81 18.10 17.34
CA PRO A 177 4.39 19.44 16.99
C PRO A 177 5.38 20.43 17.62
N ALA A 178 6.00 21.27 16.78
CA ALA A 178 6.87 22.33 17.23
C ALA A 178 6.08 23.20 18.23
N ALA A 179 6.52 23.21 19.49
CA ALA A 179 5.81 23.86 20.56
C ALA A 179 5.59 25.34 20.21
N ALA A 180 4.34 25.76 20.15
CA ALA A 180 3.98 27.13 19.83
C ALA A 180 4.60 28.09 20.85
N ALA A 181 5.43 29.02 20.39
CA ALA A 181 5.93 30.10 21.23
C ALA A 181 4.74 30.98 21.67
N PRO A 182 4.51 31.19 22.98
CA PRO A 182 3.39 32.00 23.45
C PRO A 182 3.60 33.48 23.12
N ALA A 183 2.50 34.16 22.79
CA ALA A 183 2.49 35.57 22.44
C ALA A 183 2.85 36.50 23.62
N THR A 184 3.33 37.69 23.27
CA THR A 184 3.77 38.77 24.16
C THR A 184 2.72 39.27 25.16
N PRO A 185 3.12 39.62 26.39
CA PRO A 185 2.44 40.63 27.21
C PRO A 185 3.09 42.01 27.00
N THR A 186 2.31 42.97 26.50
CA THR A 186 2.65 44.40 26.50
C THR A 186 2.65 44.95 27.94
N ALA A 187 3.63 45.80 28.28
CA ALA A 187 3.68 46.51 29.57
C ALA A 187 3.94 48.02 29.36
N PRO A 188 3.53 48.91 30.29
CA PRO A 188 3.11 50.27 29.94
C PRO A 188 4.16 51.38 30.16
N THR A 189 3.94 52.52 29.51
CA THR A 189 4.52 53.85 29.85
C THR A 189 4.13 54.25 31.28
N PRO A 190 4.97 55.00 32.02
CA PRO A 190 4.79 56.46 32.01
C PRO A 190 6.04 57.36 32.27
N SER A 191 5.81 58.66 32.03
CA SER A 191 6.35 59.87 32.70
C SER A 191 7.77 60.38 32.45
N ASP A 192 7.81 61.68 32.10
CA ASP A 192 8.94 62.61 32.19
C ASP A 192 9.62 62.64 33.57
N GLN A 193 10.94 62.91 33.59
CA GLN A 193 11.47 64.03 34.36
C GLN A 193 12.88 64.49 33.90
N ARG A 194 13.24 65.73 34.30
CA ARG A 194 14.41 66.48 33.82
C ARG A 194 15.66 66.26 34.67
N GLY A 195 16.80 66.35 34.00
CA GLY A 195 17.99 67.04 34.52
C GLY A 195 18.99 66.17 35.29
N GLY A 196 20.27 66.56 35.20
CA GLY A 196 21.39 65.89 35.87
C GLY A 196 22.60 65.81 34.94
N ALA A 197 23.78 66.11 35.45
CA ALA A 197 25.02 66.21 34.67
C ALA A 197 26.09 65.21 35.15
N GLN A 198 27.20 65.20 34.40
CA GLN A 198 28.55 64.76 34.80
C GLN A 198 28.85 63.24 34.90
N SER A 199 29.77 62.85 34.01
CA SER A 199 31.11 62.31 34.34
C SER A 199 31.23 61.00 35.11
N GLY A 200 31.92 60.03 34.49
CA GLY A 200 32.48 58.87 35.19
C GLY A 200 32.66 57.67 34.27
N GLY A 201 33.83 57.54 33.65
CA GLY A 201 34.18 56.33 32.90
C GLY A 201 34.93 55.33 33.77
N GLN A 202 34.57 54.05 33.70
CA GLN A 202 35.48 52.92 33.96
C GLN A 202 34.86 51.62 33.45
N ALA A 203 35.64 50.84 32.69
CA ALA A 203 35.24 49.54 32.17
C ALA A 203 36.13 48.44 32.76
N VAL A 204 35.56 47.38 33.32
CA VAL A 204 36.26 46.12 33.68
C VAL A 204 35.27 44.94 33.85
N ASN A 205 34.74 44.37 32.75
CA ASN A 205 34.48 42.92 32.69
C ASN A 205 34.23 42.39 31.25
N GLY A 206 35.29 42.31 30.44
CA GLY A 206 35.41 41.21 29.47
C GLY A 206 34.73 41.31 28.09
N VAL A 207 34.29 42.48 27.59
CA VAL A 207 33.90 42.60 26.17
C VAL A 207 34.66 43.73 25.47
N SER A 208 35.69 43.37 24.70
CA SER A 208 36.31 44.24 23.69
C SER A 208 35.87 43.78 22.30
N ASN A 209 35.13 44.62 21.56
CA ASN A 209 34.77 44.36 20.17
C ASN A 209 34.62 45.68 19.41
N LEU A 210 35.72 46.23 18.90
CA LEU A 210 35.76 47.01 17.66
C LEU A 210 37.16 46.84 17.03
N ARG A 211 37.26 46.04 15.97
CA ARG A 211 38.36 46.16 14.99
C ARG A 211 37.86 47.06 13.86
N THR A 212 38.66 48.07 13.53
CA THR A 212 38.41 49.03 12.46
C THR A 212 38.46 48.33 11.09
N ALA A 213 37.62 48.79 10.17
CA ALA A 213 37.71 48.44 8.75
C ALA A 213 38.77 49.30 8.03
N GLU A 214 39.41 48.74 7.01
CA GLU A 214 39.90 49.53 5.87
C GLU A 214 38.76 49.74 4.86
#